data_AF-A0A847YAL6-F1
#
_entry.id   AF-A0A847YAL6-F1
#
_cell.length_a   1.000
_cell.length_b   1.000
_cell.length_c   1.000
_cell.angle_alpha   90.00
_cell.angle_beta   90.00
_cell.angle_gamma   90.00
#
_symmetry.space_group_name_H-M   'P 1'
#
loop_
_entity.id
_entity.type
_entity.pdbx_description
1 polymer ?
#
loop_
_entity_poly.entity_id
_entity_poly.type
_entity_poly.pdbx_seq_one_letter_code
_entity_poly.pdbx_strand_id
1 'polypeptide(L)'
;MTDPILIYTILAAPGAPWNLNDDPAQDDTQMPWRTVLDTITRRTYWNTGSVLWGGGAATVEEVAARITTALNEGGRFRYEDFIGRSRYVVEADMYGNPGYFDLTAYHNQITGDGAAALANCLDMAWGVAAMSNLLGDSMHVMLLDGPFQTNPVCLVGSDPADPTSWTASAWAFHAVAWRGSDSDSGAVYDACLRFDGDPDASLIDDYLPLNMYYTSYASTLTSGRIMRGGFDMETELLR
;
A
#
# COMPACT_ATOMS: atom_id res chain seq x y z
N MET A 1 -38.21 9.45 5.89
CA MET A 1 -37.47 8.28 6.41
C MET A 1 -36.18 8.84 6.95
N THR A 2 -35.81 8.51 8.19
CA THR A 2 -34.48 8.84 8.72
C THR A 2 -33.50 7.83 8.17
N ASP A 3 -32.42 8.30 7.55
CA ASP A 3 -31.35 7.41 7.11
C ASP A 3 -30.81 6.61 8.32
N PRO A 4 -30.47 5.33 8.14
CA PRO A 4 -29.95 4.52 9.23
C PRO A 4 -28.64 5.12 9.74
N ILE A 5 -28.48 5.16 11.06
CA ILE A 5 -27.23 5.52 11.72
C ILE A 5 -26.26 4.35 11.55
N LEU A 6 -25.10 4.62 10.98
CA LEU A 6 -24.01 3.66 10.84
C LEU A 6 -22.91 4.00 11.83
N ILE A 7 -22.52 3.03 12.65
CA ILE A 7 -21.44 3.16 13.63
C ILE A 7 -20.33 2.20 13.22
N TYR A 8 -19.11 2.71 13.06
CA TYR A 8 -17.92 1.90 12.84
C TYR A 8 -17.22 1.66 14.18
N THR A 9 -16.68 0.45 14.35
CA THR A 9 -15.78 0.12 15.45
C THR A 9 -14.45 -0.29 14.84
N ILE A 10 -13.39 0.44 15.17
CA ILE A 10 -12.03 0.24 14.67
C ILE A 10 -11.11 -0.13 15.82
N LEU A 11 -9.89 -0.61 15.52
CA LEU A 11 -9.00 -1.22 16.51
C LEU A 11 -8.37 -0.19 17.44
N ALA A 12 -8.06 1.00 16.93
CA ALA A 12 -7.54 2.13 17.68
C ALA A 12 -7.94 3.44 16.99
N ALA A 13 -7.60 4.59 17.59
CA ALA A 13 -7.75 5.88 16.93
C ALA A 13 -6.95 5.89 15.61
N PRO A 14 -7.47 6.50 14.52
CA PRO A 14 -6.76 6.57 13.26
C PRO A 14 -5.37 7.22 13.42
N GLY A 15 -4.35 6.62 12.81
CA GLY A 15 -3.00 7.18 12.73
C GLY A 15 -2.85 8.17 11.57
N ALA A 16 -1.72 8.88 11.52
CA ALA A 16 -1.39 9.78 10.41
C ALA A 16 -1.52 9.04 9.05
N PRO A 17 -2.00 9.70 7.98
CA PRO A 17 -2.26 11.14 7.90
C PRO A 17 -3.64 11.52 8.44
N TRP A 18 -4.44 10.59 8.97
CA TRP A 18 -5.77 10.90 9.51
C TRP A 18 -5.67 11.71 10.79
N ASN A 19 -6.50 12.74 10.88
CA ASN A 19 -6.56 13.62 12.03
C ASN A 19 -7.99 13.63 12.58
N LEU A 20 -8.11 13.46 13.90
CA LEU A 20 -9.38 13.53 14.62
C LEU A 20 -9.65 14.92 15.20
N ASN A 21 -8.78 15.89 14.95
CA ASN A 21 -8.96 17.25 15.43
C ASN A 21 -10.21 17.85 14.75
N ASP A 22 -11.26 18.03 15.54
CA ASP A 22 -12.55 18.51 15.07
C ASP A 22 -12.63 20.04 15.03
N ASP A 23 -11.48 20.75 15.06
CA ASP A 23 -11.42 22.20 15.04
C ASP A 23 -12.13 22.74 13.80
N PRO A 24 -13.35 23.30 13.95
CA PRO A 24 -14.17 23.71 12.81
C PRO A 24 -13.62 24.97 12.12
N ALA A 25 -12.57 25.59 12.67
CA ALA A 25 -11.86 26.67 12.02
C ALA A 25 -10.82 26.19 11.00
N GLN A 26 -10.52 24.89 10.97
CA GLN A 26 -9.59 24.27 10.03
C GLN A 26 -10.39 23.36 9.09
N ASP A 27 -10.25 23.60 7.78
CA ASP A 27 -10.78 22.70 6.76
C ASP A 27 -9.92 21.44 6.75
N ASP A 28 -10.16 20.55 7.72
CA ASP A 28 -9.36 19.35 7.92
C ASP A 28 -9.81 18.26 6.94
N THR A 29 -9.21 18.29 5.75
CA THR A 29 -9.34 17.26 4.72
C THR A 29 -8.94 15.86 5.20
N GLN A 30 -8.27 15.75 6.36
CA GLN A 30 -7.75 14.51 6.93
C GLN A 30 -8.67 13.88 7.99
N MET A 31 -9.89 14.39 8.17
CA MET A 31 -10.91 13.69 8.96
C MET A 31 -11.17 12.28 8.39
N PRO A 32 -11.43 11.24 9.20
CA PRO A 32 -11.74 9.90 8.71
C PRO A 32 -12.88 9.85 7.68
N TRP A 33 -12.59 9.41 6.46
CA TRP A 33 -13.59 9.35 5.40
C TRP A 33 -14.51 8.15 5.54
N ARG A 34 -15.82 8.41 5.64
CA ARG A 34 -16.86 7.39 5.68
C ARG A 34 -16.81 6.46 4.46
N THR A 35 -16.60 6.98 3.26
CA THR A 35 -16.57 6.19 2.01
C THR A 35 -15.41 5.19 1.98
N VAL A 36 -14.26 5.61 2.51
CA VAL A 36 -13.08 4.74 2.66
C VAL A 36 -13.37 3.68 3.73
N LEU A 37 -13.89 4.07 4.90
CA LEU A 37 -14.34 3.13 5.95
C LEU A 37 -15.33 2.09 5.41
N ASP A 38 -16.33 2.51 4.62
CA ASP A 38 -17.28 1.60 3.98
C ASP A 38 -16.59 0.60 3.05
N THR A 39 -15.54 1.01 2.35
CA THR A 39 -14.79 0.14 1.44
C THR A 39 -13.95 -0.86 2.23
N ILE A 40 -13.20 -0.40 3.23
CA ILE A 40 -12.21 -1.22 3.92
C ILE A 40 -12.80 -2.08 5.03
N THR A 41 -13.99 -1.77 5.53
CA THR A 41 -14.68 -2.58 6.56
C THR A 41 -15.64 -3.62 5.97
N ARG A 42 -15.91 -3.58 4.67
CA ARG A 42 -16.86 -4.48 4.01
C ARG A 42 -16.15 -5.58 3.23
N ARG A 43 -16.90 -6.66 3.02
CA ARG A 43 -16.60 -7.64 1.99
C ARG A 43 -17.02 -7.06 0.65
N THR A 44 -16.07 -6.91 -0.26
CA THR A 44 -16.34 -6.47 -1.63
C THR A 44 -16.33 -7.69 -2.54
N TYR A 45 -17.13 -7.68 -3.61
CA TYR A 45 -17.18 -8.72 -4.64
C TYR A 45 -16.69 -8.12 -5.97
N TRP A 46 -15.77 -8.80 -6.62
CA TRP A 46 -15.08 -8.40 -7.86
C TRP A 46 -14.82 -9.69 -8.64
N ASN A 47 -14.48 -9.55 -9.92
CA ASN A 47 -14.52 -10.64 -10.92
C ASN A 47 -13.70 -11.90 -10.56
N THR A 48 -12.83 -11.83 -9.54
CA THR A 48 -11.97 -12.91 -9.05
C THR A 48 -12.37 -13.52 -7.69
N GLY A 49 -13.42 -13.05 -6.97
CA GLY A 49 -13.89 -13.72 -5.73
C GLY A 49 -14.71 -12.89 -4.71
N SER A 50 -14.57 -13.20 -3.40
CA SER A 50 -14.92 -12.36 -2.21
C SER A 50 -13.64 -11.86 -1.45
N VAL A 51 -13.35 -10.54 -1.33
CA VAL A 51 -12.09 -10.00 -0.76
C VAL A 51 -12.50 -9.23 0.46
N LEU A 52 -11.88 -9.65 1.56
CA LEU A 52 -11.95 -8.94 2.81
C LEU A 52 -10.80 -7.95 2.78
N TRP A 53 -11.13 -6.66 2.85
CA TRP A 53 -10.17 -5.63 3.23
C TRP A 53 -9.90 -5.77 4.75
N GLY A 54 -9.88 -4.70 5.53
CA GLY A 54 -9.66 -4.78 6.99
C GLY A 54 -10.83 -5.33 7.82
N GLY A 55 -12.05 -5.42 7.28
CA GLY A 55 -13.26 -5.76 8.03
C GLY A 55 -13.19 -7.09 8.80
N GLY A 56 -13.40 -7.04 10.12
CA GLY A 56 -13.39 -8.22 11.00
C GLY A 56 -11.99 -8.75 11.37
N ALA A 57 -10.94 -8.00 11.06
CA ALA A 57 -9.61 -8.27 11.60
C ALA A 57 -9.57 -8.01 13.11
N ALA A 58 -8.82 -8.82 13.85
CA ALA A 58 -8.66 -8.69 15.30
C ALA A 58 -7.42 -7.89 15.70
N THR A 59 -6.46 -7.74 14.78
CA THR A 59 -5.22 -6.99 15.02
C THR A 59 -4.88 -6.10 13.83
N VAL A 60 -4.04 -5.09 14.08
CA VAL A 60 -3.60 -4.14 13.05
C VAL A 60 -2.70 -4.80 11.99
N GLU A 61 -1.91 -5.82 12.38
CA GLU A 61 -1.15 -6.65 11.43
C GLU A 61 -2.09 -7.37 10.45
N GLU A 62 -3.19 -7.91 10.95
CA GLU A 62 -4.17 -8.59 10.12
C GLU A 62 -4.91 -7.60 9.20
N VAL A 63 -5.19 -6.38 9.68
CA VAL A 63 -5.70 -5.29 8.83
C VAL A 63 -4.75 -5.00 7.67
N ALA A 64 -3.48 -4.72 7.96
CA ALA A 64 -2.48 -4.37 6.96
C ALA A 64 -2.31 -5.51 5.95
N ALA A 65 -2.19 -6.76 6.42
CA ALA A 65 -2.06 -7.93 5.55
C ALA A 65 -3.26 -8.09 4.59
N ARG A 66 -4.50 -7.90 5.09
CA ARG A 66 -5.69 -8.02 4.25
C ARG A 66 -5.82 -6.87 3.25
N ILE A 67 -5.47 -5.64 3.64
CA ILE A 67 -5.45 -4.49 2.72
C ILE A 67 -4.40 -4.71 1.62
N THR A 68 -3.20 -5.14 1.98
CA THR A 68 -2.13 -5.46 1.01
C THR A 68 -2.57 -6.53 0.02
N THR A 69 -3.19 -7.60 0.53
CA THR A 69 -3.76 -8.67 -0.31
C THR A 69 -4.85 -8.13 -1.23
N ALA A 70 -5.79 -7.34 -0.70
CA ALA A 70 -6.89 -6.75 -1.47
C ALA A 70 -6.40 -5.84 -2.60
N LEU A 71 -5.33 -5.07 -2.36
CA LEU A 71 -4.75 -4.19 -3.37
C LEU A 71 -3.98 -4.96 -4.45
N ASN A 72 -3.24 -6.01 -4.08
CA ASN A 72 -2.50 -6.84 -5.02
C ASN A 72 -3.42 -7.72 -5.88
N GLU A 73 -4.40 -8.39 -5.26
CA GLU A 73 -5.30 -9.36 -5.91
C GLU A 73 -6.61 -8.73 -6.42
N GLY A 74 -6.80 -7.44 -6.14
CA GLY A 74 -7.99 -6.67 -6.50
C GLY A 74 -8.22 -6.51 -8.00
N GLY A 75 -7.20 -6.75 -8.83
CA GLY A 75 -7.26 -6.52 -10.28
C GLY A 75 -7.52 -5.05 -10.66
N ARG A 76 -7.33 -4.12 -9.71
CA ARG A 76 -7.55 -2.67 -9.91
C ARG A 76 -6.31 -1.94 -10.37
N PHE A 77 -5.16 -2.58 -10.23
CA PHE A 77 -3.87 -2.00 -10.54
C PHE A 77 -3.06 -2.92 -11.45
N ARG A 78 -2.21 -2.28 -12.25
CA ARG A 78 -1.11 -2.87 -12.99
C ARG A 78 0.12 -2.04 -12.70
N TYR A 79 1.25 -2.70 -12.49
CA TYR A 79 2.48 -1.99 -12.18
C TYR A 79 2.95 -1.15 -13.36
N GLU A 80 3.31 0.11 -13.11
CA GLU A 80 3.90 1.02 -14.08
C GLU A 80 5.43 1.00 -13.96
N ASP A 81 6.09 0.28 -14.85
CA ASP A 81 7.55 0.12 -14.87
C ASP A 81 8.26 1.05 -15.87
N PHE A 82 7.52 1.73 -16.76
CA PHE A 82 8.11 2.46 -17.88
C PHE A 82 8.58 3.87 -17.51
N ILE A 83 7.74 4.67 -16.84
CA ILE A 83 8.07 6.06 -16.49
C ILE A 83 8.41 6.20 -15.00
N GLY A 84 8.01 5.24 -14.17
CA GLY A 84 8.26 5.23 -12.72
C GLY A 84 7.54 6.33 -11.93
N ARG A 85 6.71 7.16 -12.56
CA ARG A 85 5.97 8.24 -11.90
C ARG A 85 4.78 7.68 -11.14
N SER A 86 4.60 8.20 -9.93
CA SER A 86 3.39 7.96 -9.15
C SER A 86 2.20 8.61 -9.84
N ARG A 87 1.05 7.95 -9.79
CA ARG A 87 -0.20 8.49 -10.32
C ARG A 87 -1.01 9.21 -9.25
N TYR A 88 -0.93 8.75 -8.02
CA TYR A 88 -1.75 9.19 -6.90
C TYR A 88 -0.94 9.90 -5.82
N VAL A 89 0.39 9.75 -5.82
CA VAL A 89 1.28 10.58 -5.00
C VAL A 89 1.75 11.77 -5.82
N VAL A 90 1.42 12.97 -5.36
CA VAL A 90 1.89 14.21 -5.95
C VAL A 90 3.05 14.71 -5.11
N GLU A 91 4.23 14.80 -5.71
CA GLU A 91 5.42 15.32 -5.04
C GLU A 91 5.28 16.83 -4.77
N ALA A 92 5.98 17.30 -3.74
CA ALA A 92 6.09 18.73 -3.48
C ALA A 92 6.75 19.44 -4.68
N ASP A 93 6.24 20.61 -5.05
CA ASP A 93 6.76 21.34 -6.21
C ASP A 93 7.76 22.45 -5.83
N MET A 94 8.45 22.97 -6.84
CA MET A 94 9.42 24.06 -6.67
C MET A 94 8.80 25.39 -6.23
N TYR A 95 7.46 25.50 -6.25
CA TYR A 95 6.72 26.68 -5.83
C TYR A 95 6.29 26.60 -4.36
N GLY A 96 6.70 25.53 -3.66
CA GLY A 96 6.41 25.34 -2.24
C GLY A 96 5.02 24.74 -1.98
N ASN A 97 4.35 24.20 -3.00
CA ASN A 97 3.15 23.41 -2.75
C ASN A 97 3.59 22.07 -2.11
N PRO A 98 3.00 21.68 -0.96
CA PRO A 98 3.33 20.42 -0.33
C PRO A 98 2.86 19.25 -1.20
N GLY A 99 3.60 18.14 -1.12
CA GLY A 99 3.15 16.89 -1.69
C GLY A 99 1.92 16.35 -0.97
N TYR A 100 1.19 15.48 -1.65
CA TYR A 100 -0.02 14.86 -1.10
C TYR A 100 -0.33 13.53 -1.78
N PHE A 101 -1.09 12.69 -1.09
CA PHE A 101 -1.71 11.50 -1.67
C PHE A 101 -3.15 11.83 -2.08
N ASP A 102 -3.45 11.76 -3.38
CA ASP A 102 -4.78 11.92 -3.98
C ASP A 102 -5.62 10.66 -3.68
N LEU A 103 -6.06 10.56 -2.43
CA LEU A 103 -6.87 9.46 -1.93
C LEU A 103 -8.25 9.47 -2.60
N THR A 104 -8.76 10.63 -3.02
CA THR A 104 -9.98 10.71 -3.81
C THR A 104 -9.85 9.91 -5.12
N ALA A 105 -8.83 10.19 -5.93
CA ALA A 105 -8.60 9.49 -7.19
C ALA A 105 -8.24 8.01 -6.96
N TYR A 106 -7.46 7.70 -5.92
CA TYR A 106 -7.12 6.33 -5.56
C TYR A 106 -8.36 5.52 -5.14
N HIS A 107 -9.20 6.09 -4.28
CA HIS A 107 -10.44 5.46 -3.80
C HIS A 107 -11.42 5.21 -4.94
N ASN A 108 -11.57 6.17 -5.86
CA ASN A 108 -12.37 5.99 -7.07
C ASN A 108 -11.85 4.85 -7.95
N GLN A 109 -10.53 4.66 -8.06
CA GLN A 109 -9.96 3.55 -8.82
C GLN A 109 -10.26 2.19 -8.19
N ILE A 110 -10.16 2.06 -6.86
CA ILE A 110 -10.40 0.77 -6.20
C ILE A 110 -11.88 0.40 -6.10
N THR A 111 -12.77 1.39 -6.07
CA THR A 111 -14.23 1.17 -5.97
C THR A 111 -14.97 1.21 -7.30
N GLY A 112 -14.40 1.80 -8.34
CA GLY A 112 -15.01 1.91 -9.67
C GLY A 112 -15.14 0.58 -10.42
N ASP A 113 -15.73 0.60 -11.61
CA ASP A 113 -15.88 -0.54 -12.53
C ASP A 113 -14.93 -0.45 -13.74
N GLY A 114 -14.06 0.55 -13.76
CA GLY A 114 -13.08 0.79 -14.81
C GLY A 114 -12.00 -0.29 -14.90
N ALA A 115 -11.25 -0.23 -16.01
CA ALA A 115 -10.08 -1.06 -16.22
C ALA A 115 -8.99 -0.81 -15.15
N ALA A 116 -8.10 -1.78 -14.97
CA ALA A 116 -6.96 -1.64 -14.07
C ALA A 116 -6.14 -0.40 -14.44
N ALA A 117 -5.86 0.46 -13.47
CA ALA A 117 -5.02 1.63 -13.65
C ALA A 117 -3.56 1.28 -13.42
N LEU A 118 -2.71 2.06 -14.07
CA LEU A 118 -1.28 2.08 -13.80
C LEU A 118 -1.01 2.69 -12.43
N ALA A 119 -0.23 2.00 -11.62
CA ALA A 119 0.25 2.44 -10.31
C ALA A 119 1.70 1.97 -10.12
N ASN A 120 2.51 2.76 -9.41
CA ASN A 120 3.87 2.35 -9.03
C ASN A 120 3.94 1.97 -7.55
N CYS A 121 5.16 1.72 -7.06
CA CYS A 121 5.36 1.33 -5.68
C CYS A 121 4.96 2.38 -4.63
N LEU A 122 5.11 3.68 -4.93
CA LEU A 122 4.68 4.76 -4.05
C LEU A 122 3.17 4.77 -3.88
N ASP A 123 2.43 4.69 -4.99
CA ASP A 123 0.96 4.65 -4.98
C ASP A 123 0.42 3.51 -4.10
N MET A 124 1.02 2.32 -4.24
CA MET A 124 0.61 1.12 -3.52
C MET A 124 0.98 1.18 -2.04
N ALA A 125 2.20 1.68 -1.71
CA ALA A 125 2.64 1.86 -0.33
C ALA A 125 1.75 2.85 0.43
N TRP A 126 1.44 3.99 -0.19
CA TRP A 126 0.53 4.99 0.38
C TRP A 126 -0.90 4.46 0.52
N GLY A 127 -1.40 3.70 -0.46
CA GLY A 127 -2.71 3.05 -0.37
C GLY A 127 -2.81 2.11 0.84
N VAL A 128 -1.83 1.24 1.05
CA VAL A 128 -1.78 0.34 2.22
C VAL A 128 -1.70 1.14 3.51
N ALA A 129 -0.77 2.11 3.60
CA ALA A 129 -0.55 2.86 4.82
C ALA A 129 -1.77 3.71 5.22
N ALA A 130 -2.30 4.51 4.30
CA ALA A 130 -3.48 5.34 4.55
C ALA A 130 -4.69 4.50 4.98
N MET A 131 -4.99 3.39 4.30
CA MET A 131 -6.15 2.57 4.65
C MET A 131 -5.97 1.79 5.96
N SER A 132 -4.76 1.32 6.26
CA SER A 132 -4.46 0.62 7.52
C SER A 132 -4.55 1.58 8.70
N ASN A 133 -4.00 2.78 8.53
CA ASN A 133 -3.99 3.79 9.58
C ASN A 133 -5.40 4.30 9.90
N LEU A 134 -6.31 4.30 8.92
CA LEU A 134 -7.72 4.61 9.14
C LEU A 134 -8.40 3.63 10.12
N LEU A 135 -7.91 2.40 10.22
CA LEU A 135 -8.42 1.36 11.11
C LEU A 135 -7.62 1.25 12.42
N GLY A 136 -6.67 2.16 12.66
CA GLY A 136 -5.92 2.27 13.90
C GLY A 136 -4.50 1.72 13.86
N ASP A 137 -3.95 1.41 12.68
CA ASP A 137 -2.51 1.14 12.55
C ASP A 137 -1.68 2.44 12.53
N SER A 138 -0.35 2.29 12.58
CA SER A 138 0.64 3.37 12.46
C SER A 138 1.73 2.94 11.46
N MET A 139 1.33 2.83 10.21
CA MET A 139 2.17 2.54 9.05
C MET A 139 2.84 3.81 8.53
N HIS A 140 4.05 3.66 8.02
CA HIS A 140 4.78 4.68 7.26
C HIS A 140 5.10 4.16 5.85
N VAL A 141 5.58 5.03 4.96
CA VAL A 141 6.13 4.64 3.66
C VAL A 141 7.65 4.64 3.73
N MET A 142 8.26 3.47 3.55
CA MET A 142 9.71 3.29 3.55
C MET A 142 10.23 3.17 2.12
N LEU A 143 11.36 3.80 1.82
CA LEU A 143 12.06 3.58 0.55
C LEU A 143 13.22 2.61 0.71
N LEU A 144 13.31 1.69 -0.24
CA LEU A 144 14.56 1.05 -0.61
C LEU A 144 15.15 1.93 -1.71
N ASP A 145 16.10 2.78 -1.34
CA ASP A 145 16.66 3.79 -2.25
C ASP A 145 17.98 3.32 -2.88
N GLY A 146 18.22 3.79 -4.10
CA GLY A 146 19.40 3.52 -4.89
C GLY A 146 19.19 2.44 -5.97
N PRO A 147 20.05 2.42 -7.00
CA PRO A 147 19.94 1.46 -8.07
C PRO A 147 20.22 0.04 -7.56
N PHE A 148 19.28 -0.88 -7.78
CA PHE A 148 19.46 -2.30 -7.49
C PHE A 148 18.82 -3.17 -8.56
N GLN A 149 19.29 -4.42 -8.63
CA GLN A 149 18.70 -5.47 -9.43
C GLN A 149 17.84 -6.35 -8.52
N THR A 150 16.57 -6.52 -8.87
CA THR A 150 15.70 -7.45 -8.15
C THR A 150 16.07 -8.89 -8.44
N ASN A 151 15.79 -9.80 -7.50
CA ASN A 151 15.50 -11.19 -7.85
C ASN A 151 14.21 -11.25 -8.70
N PRO A 152 13.88 -12.39 -9.34
CA PRO A 152 12.61 -12.52 -10.04
C PRO A 152 11.43 -12.18 -9.14
N VAL A 153 10.58 -11.26 -9.59
CA VAL A 153 9.36 -10.83 -8.90
C VAL A 153 8.18 -10.89 -9.86
N CYS A 154 6.98 -11.12 -9.32
CA CYS A 154 5.74 -10.99 -10.07
C CYS A 154 5.04 -9.69 -9.66
N LEU A 155 4.96 -8.74 -10.59
CA LEU A 155 4.39 -7.41 -10.35
C LEU A 155 2.86 -7.45 -10.34
N VAL A 156 2.24 -6.55 -9.57
CA VAL A 156 0.79 -6.42 -9.45
C VAL A 156 0.13 -6.29 -10.83
N GLY A 157 -0.95 -7.03 -11.02
CA GLY A 157 -1.67 -7.10 -12.29
C GLY A 157 -1.08 -8.06 -13.33
N SER A 158 0.04 -8.73 -13.00
CA SER A 158 0.55 -9.92 -13.73
C SER A 158 -0.08 -11.20 -13.19
N ASP A 159 0.05 -12.32 -13.92
CA ASP A 159 -0.48 -13.61 -13.49
C ASP A 159 0.62 -14.41 -12.75
N PRO A 160 0.53 -14.61 -11.42
CA PRO A 160 1.53 -15.37 -10.68
C PRO A 160 1.58 -16.85 -11.08
N ALA A 161 0.53 -17.39 -11.72
CA ALA A 161 0.53 -18.76 -12.24
C ALA A 161 1.28 -18.91 -13.58
N ASP A 162 1.60 -17.80 -14.26
CA ASP A 162 2.41 -17.79 -15.49
C ASP A 162 3.88 -17.55 -15.13
N PRO A 163 4.78 -18.53 -15.34
CA PRO A 163 6.21 -18.38 -15.07
C PRO A 163 6.87 -17.21 -15.80
N THR A 164 6.29 -16.73 -16.92
CA THR A 164 6.81 -15.59 -17.66
C THR A 164 6.53 -14.24 -16.99
N SER A 165 5.62 -14.19 -16.02
CA SER A 165 5.36 -13.01 -15.18
C SER A 165 6.46 -12.74 -14.16
N TRP A 166 7.34 -13.72 -13.90
CA TRP A 166 8.38 -13.66 -12.89
C TRP A 166 9.69 -13.18 -13.51
N THR A 167 10.03 -11.92 -13.29
CA THR A 167 11.17 -11.28 -13.97
C THR A 167 12.05 -10.51 -13.00
N ALA A 168 13.35 -10.57 -13.24
CA ALA A 168 14.32 -9.72 -12.56
C ALA A 168 14.40 -8.37 -13.29
N SER A 169 14.34 -7.27 -12.55
CA SER A 169 14.33 -5.92 -13.11
C SER A 169 15.31 -4.99 -12.39
N ALA A 170 15.79 -3.97 -13.09
CA ALA A 170 16.65 -2.94 -12.53
C ALA A 170 15.80 -1.76 -12.06
N TRP A 171 15.84 -1.45 -10.76
CA TRP A 171 15.03 -0.41 -10.14
C TRP A 171 15.92 0.69 -9.56
N ALA A 172 15.43 1.94 -9.62
CA ALA A 172 16.12 3.09 -9.03
C ALA A 172 15.77 3.29 -7.55
N PHE A 173 14.57 2.85 -7.15
CA PHE A 173 14.08 2.80 -5.80
C PHE A 173 12.86 1.85 -5.74
N HIS A 174 12.42 1.51 -4.53
CA HIS A 174 11.12 0.87 -4.29
C HIS A 174 10.50 1.38 -3.00
N ALA A 175 9.19 1.64 -2.98
CA ALA A 175 8.47 2.07 -1.80
C ALA A 175 7.59 0.94 -1.26
N VAL A 176 7.55 0.82 0.07
CA VAL A 176 6.72 -0.18 0.74
C VAL A 176 6.02 0.43 1.95
N ALA A 177 4.85 -0.11 2.28
CA ALA A 177 4.20 0.22 3.54
C ALA A 177 4.92 -0.53 4.66
N TRP A 178 5.31 0.19 5.70
CA TRP A 178 6.21 -0.31 6.72
C TRP A 178 5.74 0.07 8.11
N ARG A 179 5.68 -0.95 8.98
CA ARG A 179 5.34 -0.82 10.38
C ARG A 179 6.59 -0.94 11.22
N GLY A 180 7.33 0.15 11.37
CA GLY A 180 8.48 0.21 12.27
C GLY A 180 8.68 1.59 12.84
N SER A 181 9.49 1.63 13.91
CA SER A 181 10.22 2.82 14.33
C SER A 181 11.59 2.82 13.65
N ASP A 182 12.38 3.89 13.77
CA ASP A 182 13.74 4.12 13.19
C ASP A 182 14.77 2.96 13.24
N SER A 183 14.43 1.80 13.81
CA SER A 183 15.19 0.55 13.79
C SER A 183 14.70 -0.47 12.74
N ASP A 184 15.64 -1.26 12.22
CA ASP A 184 15.48 -2.24 11.12
C ASP A 184 14.52 -3.42 11.37
N SER A 185 13.75 -3.41 12.46
CA SER A 185 12.87 -4.51 12.88
C SER A 185 11.41 -4.34 12.46
N GLY A 186 11.08 -3.31 11.69
CA GLY A 186 9.70 -3.10 11.25
C GLY A 186 9.25 -4.08 10.18
N ALA A 187 7.94 -4.36 10.17
CA ALA A 187 7.31 -5.26 9.22
C ALA A 187 6.95 -4.54 7.92
N VAL A 188 7.24 -5.17 6.79
CA VAL A 188 6.93 -4.71 5.44
C VAL A 188 5.66 -5.39 4.94
N TYR A 189 4.82 -4.55 4.33
CA TYR A 189 3.58 -4.89 3.67
C TYR A 189 3.64 -4.33 2.24
N ASP A 190 3.85 -5.20 1.26
CA ASP A 190 4.08 -4.80 -0.12
C ASP A 190 2.97 -5.31 -1.04
N ALA A 191 2.17 -4.39 -1.57
CA ALA A 191 1.09 -4.71 -2.49
C ALA A 191 1.51 -4.69 -3.97
N CYS A 192 2.76 -4.30 -4.26
CA CYS A 192 3.25 -4.07 -5.61
C CYS A 192 3.71 -5.35 -6.30
N LEU A 193 4.20 -6.32 -5.52
CA LEU A 193 4.90 -7.47 -6.05
C LEU A 193 4.79 -8.68 -5.12
N ARG A 194 5.08 -9.85 -5.70
CA ARG A 194 5.30 -11.12 -5.01
C ARG A 194 6.75 -11.57 -5.21
N PHE A 195 7.28 -12.27 -4.22
CA PHE A 195 8.59 -12.93 -4.28
C PHE A 195 8.46 -14.38 -4.69
N ASP A 196 9.52 -14.88 -5.32
CA ASP A 196 9.83 -16.29 -5.29
C ASP A 196 10.54 -16.57 -3.95
N GLY A 197 9.83 -17.21 -3.03
CA GLY A 197 10.23 -17.39 -1.63
C GLY A 197 11.28 -18.48 -1.42
N ASP A 198 11.57 -19.29 -2.43
CA ASP A 198 12.44 -20.46 -2.31
C ASP A 198 13.75 -20.31 -3.12
N PRO A 199 14.81 -21.08 -2.78
CA PRO A 199 16.10 -20.99 -3.47
C PRO A 199 16.15 -21.78 -4.81
N ASP A 200 15.13 -22.56 -5.13
CA ASP A 200 15.01 -23.37 -6.33
C ASP A 200 14.20 -22.65 -7.41
N ALA A 201 14.89 -21.89 -8.26
CA ALA A 201 14.29 -21.17 -9.39
C ALA A 201 13.52 -22.03 -10.42
N SER A 202 13.42 -23.36 -10.23
CA SER A 202 12.55 -24.23 -11.03
C SER A 202 11.14 -24.39 -10.47
N LEU A 203 10.89 -23.95 -9.23
CA LEU A 203 9.59 -23.93 -8.57
C LEU A 203 9.34 -22.52 -8.04
N ILE A 204 8.20 -21.94 -8.38
CA ILE A 204 7.82 -20.62 -7.87
C ILE A 204 7.14 -20.82 -6.52
N ASP A 205 7.75 -20.34 -5.43
CA ASP A 205 7.11 -20.21 -4.14
C ASP A 205 6.49 -18.81 -4.02
N ASP A 206 5.28 -18.66 -4.55
CA ASP A 206 4.56 -17.38 -4.57
C ASP A 206 4.31 -16.85 -3.16
N TYR A 207 5.07 -15.82 -2.81
CA TYR A 207 4.99 -15.17 -1.50
C TYR A 207 4.68 -13.67 -1.62
N LEU A 208 3.50 -13.28 -1.13
CA LEU A 208 3.13 -11.88 -0.95
C LEU A 208 3.71 -11.36 0.39
N PRO A 209 4.43 -10.23 0.43
CA PRO A 209 5.03 -9.71 1.65
C PRO A 209 3.95 -9.11 2.57
N LEU A 210 3.46 -9.91 3.52
CA LEU A 210 2.31 -9.55 4.39
C LEU A 210 2.68 -9.32 5.86
N ASN A 211 3.96 -9.42 6.23
CA ASN A 211 4.51 -9.13 7.56
C ASN A 211 6.03 -9.44 7.58
N MET A 212 6.76 -9.04 6.54
CA MET A 212 8.16 -9.45 6.39
C MET A 212 9.09 -8.44 7.05
N TYR A 213 10.04 -8.85 7.89
CA TYR A 213 11.01 -7.90 8.45
C TYR A 213 11.76 -7.17 7.33
N TYR A 214 11.92 -5.86 7.46
CA TYR A 214 12.55 -5.03 6.42
C TYR A 214 13.90 -5.58 5.95
N THR A 215 14.76 -6.03 6.87
CA THR A 215 16.07 -6.61 6.51
C THR A 215 15.96 -7.88 5.67
N SER A 216 15.00 -8.75 6.00
CA SER A 216 14.72 -9.95 5.23
C SER A 216 14.13 -9.59 3.87
N TYR A 217 13.14 -8.70 3.86
CA TYR A 217 12.51 -8.18 2.64
C TYR A 217 13.55 -7.60 1.67
N ALA A 218 14.40 -6.71 2.17
CA ALA A 218 15.52 -6.12 1.46
C ALA A 218 16.43 -7.19 0.83
N SER A 219 16.86 -8.18 1.63
CA SER A 219 17.72 -9.26 1.12
C SER A 219 17.05 -10.22 0.14
N THR A 220 15.72 -10.39 0.23
CA THR A 220 14.94 -11.24 -0.67
C THR A 220 14.63 -10.51 -1.97
N LEU A 221 14.37 -9.20 -1.93
CA LEU A 221 14.11 -8.41 -3.12
C LEU A 221 15.36 -8.24 -3.97
N THR A 222 16.53 -8.01 -3.37
CA THR A 222 17.73 -7.62 -4.12
C THR A 222 18.78 -8.72 -4.21
N SER A 223 19.51 -8.73 -5.33
CA SER A 223 20.70 -9.57 -5.51
C SER A 223 21.99 -8.98 -4.88
N GLY A 224 21.89 -7.94 -4.03
CA GLY A 224 23.04 -7.19 -3.47
C GLY A 224 22.69 -6.10 -2.44
N ARG A 225 23.71 -5.44 -1.87
CA ARG A 225 23.60 -4.46 -0.75
C ARG A 225 22.71 -3.23 -1.06
N ILE A 226 21.90 -2.81 -0.08
CA ILE A 226 20.93 -1.69 -0.16
C ILE A 226 21.40 -0.46 0.65
N MET A 227 21.08 0.74 0.16
CA MET A 227 21.20 2.04 0.85
C MET A 227 19.81 2.51 1.33
N ARG A 228 19.77 3.35 2.38
CA ARG A 228 18.52 3.72 3.10
C ARG A 228 18.04 5.13 2.74
N GLY A 229 16.73 5.29 2.64
CA GLY A 229 16.00 6.57 2.69
C GLY A 229 14.57 6.32 3.19
N GLY A 230 14.01 7.19 4.03
CA GLY A 230 12.64 7.06 4.53
C GLY A 230 11.87 8.34 4.32
N PHE A 231 10.56 8.25 4.06
CA PHE A 231 9.64 9.39 4.08
C PHE A 231 8.76 9.30 5.32
N ASP A 232 8.63 10.42 6.02
CA ASP A 232 7.74 10.50 7.18
C ASP A 232 6.35 10.94 6.75
N MET A 233 5.35 10.09 7.00
CA MET A 233 3.95 10.38 6.66
C MET A 233 3.33 11.47 7.52
N GLU A 234 3.97 11.90 8.61
CA GLU A 234 3.47 13.02 9.44
C GLU A 234 3.32 14.34 8.65
N THR A 235 3.91 14.44 7.46
CA THR A 235 3.95 15.69 6.67
C THR A 235 3.12 15.69 5.39
N GLU A 236 2.55 14.55 4.96
CA GLU A 236 1.77 14.49 3.72
C GLU A 236 0.27 14.64 3.96
N LEU A 237 -0.36 15.50 3.16
CA LEU A 237 -1.79 15.74 3.21
C LEU A 237 -2.55 14.66 2.42
N LEU A 238 -3.73 14.27 2.90
CA LEU A 238 -4.71 13.55 2.08
C LEU A 238 -5.55 14.57 1.31
N ARG A 239 -5.76 14.34 0.01
CA ARG A 239 -6.68 15.13 -0.81
C ARG A 239 -7.63 14.24 -1.60
#